data_AF-A0A7D6VQB9-F1
#
_entry.id   AF-A0A7D6VQB9-F1
#
_cell.length_a   1.000
_cell.length_b   1.000
_cell.length_c   1.000
_cell.angle_alpha   90.00
_cell.angle_beta   90.00
_cell.angle_gamma   90.00
#
_symmetry.space_group_name_H-M   'P 1'
#
loop_
_entity.id
_entity.type
_entity.pdbx_description
1 polymer ?
#
loop_
_entity_poly.entity_id
_entity_poly.type
_entity_poly.pdbx_seq_one_letter_code
_entity_poly.pdbx_strand_id
1 'polypeptide(L)'
;MLKGIDISNHQPSVDFNALKNSVQVVIMKATEGTTYLDPKLESHYQGAKAAGLPVGFYHFMSEKTSPSEQATFFYNAIKDKQYEIAPVLDIETNSQNRTAYQITDRCLEFLSKFKELSGLDCIIYTGGYFGRDNLDSRIKAYKAWIAHYGVNSPMETGFYNVVGHQYTSSGSVYGINGNVDLNNFTDGMFINRNIEIPKEDTKTQQVENKYGVVTATVLNVRDGAGINYSVIGQLKNGSRIRLGPKVGSWYNIYFGNHGGWVSSEYVSLESSQIVEAIPQKSGTYGEVTASVLNVRGGAGTNYKIIGQLPNGEIVRLDVKLGNWWSIYYGDHGGFVSADYIKPL
;
A
#
# COMPACT_ATOMS: atom_id res chain seq x y z
N MET A 1 7.51 -10.07 7.62
CA MET A 1 6.27 -9.53 8.23
C MET A 1 6.61 -9.00 9.61
N LEU A 2 6.08 -7.82 9.92
CA LEU A 2 6.27 -7.13 11.20
C LEU A 2 5.23 -7.66 12.18
N LYS A 3 5.66 -7.93 13.41
CA LYS A 3 4.74 -8.30 14.51
C LYS A 3 4.12 -7.03 15.07
N GLY A 4 2.80 -6.95 15.05
CA GLY A 4 2.08 -5.79 15.57
C GLY A 4 1.01 -6.17 16.57
N ILE A 5 0.57 -5.16 17.31
CA ILE A 5 -0.62 -5.23 18.14
C ILE A 5 -1.55 -4.08 17.78
N ASP A 6 -2.83 -4.25 18.07
CA ASP A 6 -3.76 -3.15 18.17
C ASP A 6 -4.42 -3.12 19.56
N ILE A 7 -4.65 -1.92 20.07
CA ILE A 7 -5.06 -1.67 21.46
C ILE A 7 -6.09 -0.55 21.54
N SER A 8 -6.88 -0.56 22.60
CA SER A 8 -7.90 0.45 22.90
C SER A 8 -8.04 0.64 24.41
N ASN A 9 -9.09 1.32 24.87
CA ASN A 9 -9.45 1.39 26.28
C ASN A 9 -9.51 0.03 27.01
N HIS A 10 -9.67 -1.08 26.27
CA HIS A 10 -9.68 -2.45 26.80
C HIS A 10 -8.32 -2.91 27.34
N GLN A 11 -7.22 -2.26 26.96
CA GLN A 11 -5.89 -2.43 27.57
C GLN A 11 -5.57 -1.20 28.45
N PRO A 12 -6.10 -1.15 29.69
CA PRO A 12 -6.09 0.08 30.50
C PRO A 12 -4.68 0.51 30.95
N SER A 13 -3.71 -0.39 30.91
CA SER A 13 -2.29 -0.14 31.19
C SER A 13 -1.43 -1.02 30.28
N VAL A 14 -0.37 -0.43 29.72
CA VAL A 14 0.57 -1.09 28.81
C VAL A 14 1.98 -0.64 29.16
N ASP A 15 2.88 -1.58 29.45
CA ASP A 15 4.31 -1.33 29.58
C ASP A 15 4.97 -1.40 28.21
N PHE A 16 5.03 -0.27 27.51
CA PHE A 16 5.61 -0.20 26.17
C PHE A 16 7.12 -0.50 26.12
N ASN A 17 7.85 -0.37 27.23
CA ASN A 17 9.26 -0.75 27.26
C ASN A 17 9.43 -2.27 27.22
N ALA A 18 8.54 -3.01 27.89
CA ALA A 18 8.50 -4.46 27.83
C ALA A 18 8.17 -4.99 26.41
N LEU A 19 7.46 -4.21 25.59
CA LEU A 19 7.04 -4.62 24.24
C LEU A 19 8.17 -4.60 23.19
N LYS A 20 9.24 -3.82 23.39
CA LYS A 20 10.26 -3.52 22.35
C LYS A 20 10.85 -4.73 21.64
N ASN A 21 10.94 -5.87 22.31
CA ASN A 21 11.52 -7.11 21.76
C ASN A 21 10.48 -8.04 21.12
N SER A 22 9.18 -7.75 21.27
CA SER A 22 8.08 -8.63 20.85
C SER A 22 7.11 -7.98 19.88
N VAL A 23 7.08 -6.64 19.83
CA VAL A 23 6.18 -5.83 19.02
C VAL A 23 6.98 -4.80 18.24
N GLN A 24 6.66 -4.66 16.96
CA GLN A 24 7.29 -3.75 16.01
C GLN A 24 6.34 -2.65 15.53
N VAL A 25 5.03 -2.79 15.74
CA VAL A 25 4.01 -1.82 15.35
C VAL A 25 2.89 -1.81 16.40
N VAL A 26 2.42 -0.63 16.80
CA VAL A 26 1.26 -0.46 17.68
C VAL A 26 0.21 0.40 16.98
N ILE A 27 -1.01 -0.11 16.79
CA ILE A 27 -2.15 0.65 16.26
C ILE A 27 -3.15 0.89 17.39
N MET A 28 -3.60 2.12 17.58
CA MET A 28 -4.43 2.50 18.73
C MET A 28 -5.82 2.96 18.30
N LYS A 29 -6.86 2.58 19.04
CA LYS A 29 -8.19 3.18 18.86
C LYS A 29 -8.08 4.66 19.17
N ALA A 30 -8.50 5.49 18.22
CA ALA A 30 -8.61 6.93 18.46
C ALA A 30 -10.05 7.32 18.73
N THR A 31 -10.96 6.92 17.84
CA THR A 31 -12.33 7.43 17.85
C THR A 31 -13.34 6.38 17.41
N GLU A 32 -14.59 6.59 17.79
CA GLU A 32 -15.76 5.86 17.30
C GLU A 32 -16.92 6.82 17.08
N GLY A 33 -17.58 6.73 15.92
CA GLY A 33 -18.66 7.66 15.60
C GLY A 33 -18.19 9.11 15.62
N THR A 34 -19.04 10.03 16.07
CA THR A 34 -18.76 11.48 16.05
C THR A 34 -18.46 12.06 17.42
N THR A 35 -18.47 11.23 18.47
CA THR A 35 -18.43 11.73 19.85
C THR A 35 -17.50 10.94 20.78
N TYR A 36 -17.20 9.67 20.47
CA TYR A 36 -16.38 8.85 21.36
C TYR A 36 -14.90 9.00 21.03
N LEU A 37 -14.16 9.69 21.91
CA LEU A 37 -12.71 9.71 21.93
C LEU A 37 -12.23 8.62 22.88
N ASP A 38 -11.32 7.75 22.43
CA ASP A 38 -10.79 6.70 23.31
C ASP A 38 -10.01 7.32 24.48
N PRO A 39 -10.39 7.06 25.74
CA PRO A 39 -9.76 7.69 26.90
C PRO A 39 -8.31 7.25 27.13
N LYS A 40 -7.84 6.18 26.46
CA LYS A 40 -6.46 5.71 26.52
C LYS A 40 -5.60 6.20 25.38
N LEU A 41 -6.18 6.81 24.34
CA LEU A 41 -5.45 7.31 23.16
C LEU A 41 -4.18 8.08 23.54
N GLU A 42 -4.29 9.07 24.42
CA GLU A 42 -3.14 9.91 24.79
C GLU A 42 -2.08 9.12 25.55
N SER A 43 -2.49 8.34 26.55
CA SER A 43 -1.56 7.54 27.36
C SER A 43 -0.84 6.46 26.55
N HIS A 44 -1.55 5.81 25.62
CA HIS A 44 -0.96 4.80 24.74
C HIS A 44 -0.03 5.43 23.72
N TYR A 45 -0.43 6.56 23.12
CA TYR A 45 0.40 7.27 22.15
C TYR A 45 1.72 7.71 22.77
N GLN A 46 1.68 8.39 23.91
CA GLN A 46 2.89 8.87 24.59
C GLN A 46 3.79 7.71 25.01
N GLY A 47 3.21 6.63 25.56
CA GLY A 47 3.95 5.44 25.95
C GLY A 47 4.65 4.75 24.78
N ALA A 48 3.94 4.53 23.67
CA ALA A 48 4.49 3.90 22.48
C ALA A 48 5.57 4.76 21.81
N LYS A 49 5.36 6.09 21.71
CA LYS A 49 6.36 7.01 21.16
C LYS A 49 7.61 7.10 22.04
N ALA A 50 7.46 7.15 23.37
CA ALA A 50 8.60 7.14 24.29
C ALA A 50 9.41 5.82 24.20
N ALA A 51 8.75 4.72 23.85
CA ALA A 51 9.40 3.45 23.56
C ALA A 51 10.04 3.38 22.15
N GLY A 52 9.87 4.40 21.31
CA GLY A 52 10.39 4.41 19.94
C GLY A 52 9.69 3.44 19.00
N LEU A 53 8.47 3.00 19.34
CA LEU A 53 7.68 2.11 18.51
C LEU A 53 6.97 2.90 17.39
N PRO A 54 6.93 2.37 16.15
CA PRO A 54 6.03 2.86 15.11
C PRO A 54 4.57 2.80 15.56
N VAL A 55 3.84 3.90 15.37
CA VAL A 55 2.44 4.01 15.81
C VAL A 55 1.47 4.28 14.66
N GLY A 56 0.25 3.78 14.83
CA GLY A 56 -0.90 4.06 13.98
C GLY A 56 -2.16 4.32 14.80
N PHE A 57 -3.21 4.76 14.11
CA PHE A 57 -4.51 4.99 14.72
C PHE A 57 -5.62 4.39 13.87
N TYR A 58 -6.68 3.93 14.53
CA TYR A 58 -7.89 3.48 13.87
C TYR A 58 -9.14 4.21 14.37
N HIS A 59 -10.11 4.30 13.48
CA HIS A 59 -11.46 4.80 13.75
C HIS A 59 -12.47 3.67 13.56
N PHE A 60 -13.26 3.39 14.59
CA PHE A 60 -14.36 2.43 14.51
C PHE A 60 -15.59 3.09 13.87
N MET A 61 -15.98 2.60 12.69
CA MET A 61 -17.07 3.17 11.91
C MET A 61 -18.42 2.90 12.58
N SER A 62 -19.08 3.98 13.00
CA SER A 62 -20.46 3.95 13.44
C SER A 62 -21.41 3.86 12.25
N GLU A 63 -22.39 2.97 12.39
CA GLU A 63 -23.49 2.82 11.45
C GLU A 63 -24.52 3.96 11.51
N LYS A 64 -24.51 4.78 12.57
CA LYS A 64 -25.61 5.72 12.87
C LYS A 64 -25.29 7.17 12.56
N THR A 65 -24.02 7.54 12.46
CA THR A 65 -23.58 8.94 12.31
C THR A 65 -23.03 9.22 10.92
N SER A 66 -22.90 10.49 10.53
CA SER A 66 -22.40 10.86 9.19
C SER A 66 -20.96 10.38 8.95
N PRO A 67 -20.64 9.68 7.85
CA PRO A 67 -19.26 9.25 7.56
C PRO A 67 -18.28 10.43 7.44
N SER A 68 -18.70 11.54 6.83
CA SER A 68 -17.87 12.74 6.73
C SER A 68 -17.58 13.39 8.09
N GLU A 69 -18.56 13.40 9.00
CA GLU A 69 -18.36 13.91 10.36
C GLU A 69 -17.45 12.99 11.17
N GLN A 70 -17.59 11.67 11.00
CA GLN A 70 -16.71 10.67 11.59
C GLN A 70 -15.26 10.85 11.13
N ALA A 71 -15.03 11.04 9.83
CA ALA A 71 -13.71 11.32 9.27
C ALA A 71 -13.11 12.61 9.85
N THR A 72 -13.93 13.66 9.98
CA THR A 72 -13.51 14.94 10.58
C THR A 72 -13.14 14.78 12.05
N PHE A 73 -13.93 14.01 12.80
CA PHE A 73 -13.68 13.74 14.21
C PHE A 73 -12.39 12.93 14.41
N PHE A 74 -12.20 11.87 13.61
CA PHE A 74 -10.98 11.07 13.62
C PHE A 74 -9.74 11.90 13.27
N TYR A 75 -9.80 12.68 12.19
CA TYR A 75 -8.72 13.58 11.79
C TYR A 75 -8.33 14.53 12.93
N ASN A 76 -9.31 15.20 13.54
CA ASN A 76 -9.04 16.13 14.64
C ASN A 76 -8.42 15.45 15.87
N ALA A 77 -8.71 14.18 16.13
CA ALA A 77 -8.11 13.44 17.23
C ALA A 77 -6.62 13.10 17.02
N ILE A 78 -6.15 13.03 15.76
CA ILE A 78 -4.81 12.53 15.44
C ILE A 78 -3.90 13.51 14.69
N LYS A 79 -4.44 14.62 14.14
CA LYS A 79 -3.70 15.55 13.27
C LYS A 79 -2.43 16.13 13.87
N ASP A 80 -2.39 16.33 15.19
CA ASP A 80 -1.25 16.91 15.90
C ASP A 80 -0.27 15.83 16.43
N LYS A 81 -0.50 14.56 16.07
CA LYS A 81 0.32 13.42 16.49
C LYS A 81 1.29 13.01 15.39
N GLN A 82 2.45 12.48 15.79
CA GLN A 82 3.42 11.88 14.88
C GLN A 82 3.18 10.38 14.79
N TYR A 83 2.80 9.89 13.61
CA TYR A 83 2.50 8.47 13.39
C TYR A 83 3.03 7.98 12.05
N GLU A 84 3.51 6.74 12.02
CA GLU A 84 4.20 6.14 10.88
C GLU A 84 3.29 5.22 10.07
N ILE A 85 2.21 4.71 10.68
CA ILE A 85 1.25 3.80 10.05
C ILE A 85 0.09 4.59 9.45
N ALA A 86 -0.36 4.21 8.26
CA ALA A 86 -1.47 4.89 7.59
C ALA A 86 -2.76 4.80 8.45
N PRO A 87 -3.58 5.88 8.49
CA PRO A 87 -4.82 5.87 9.27
C PRO A 87 -5.73 4.72 8.85
N VAL A 88 -6.37 4.06 9.81
CA VAL A 88 -7.19 2.87 9.56
C VAL A 88 -8.67 3.21 9.77
N LEU A 89 -9.50 2.87 8.77
CA LEU A 89 -10.95 2.81 8.93
C LEU A 89 -11.32 1.36 9.30
N ASP A 90 -11.85 1.18 10.51
CA ASP A 90 -12.38 -0.08 11.00
C ASP A 90 -13.88 -0.16 10.65
N ILE A 91 -14.24 -1.12 9.79
CA ILE A 91 -15.62 -1.38 9.35
C ILE A 91 -15.96 -2.86 9.51
N GLU A 92 -16.81 -3.17 10.49
CA GLU A 92 -17.14 -4.56 10.83
C GLU A 92 -18.59 -4.78 11.29
N THR A 93 -19.46 -3.76 11.20
CA THR A 93 -20.85 -3.84 11.69
C THR A 93 -21.88 -3.50 10.61
N ASN A 94 -23.01 -4.21 10.65
CA ASN A 94 -24.17 -4.00 9.76
C ASN A 94 -25.52 -4.29 10.46
N SER A 95 -25.70 -3.74 11.66
CA SER A 95 -26.96 -3.79 12.42
C SER A 95 -28.11 -3.00 11.76
N GLN A 96 -27.79 -2.09 10.83
CA GLN A 96 -28.79 -1.31 10.07
C GLN A 96 -29.31 -2.03 8.82
N ASN A 97 -28.95 -3.30 8.60
CA ASN A 97 -29.37 -4.11 7.44
C ASN A 97 -29.11 -3.43 6.09
N ARG A 98 -27.97 -2.76 5.96
CA ARG A 98 -27.56 -2.11 4.71
C ARG A 98 -27.08 -3.14 3.71
N THR A 99 -27.29 -2.83 2.43
CA THR A 99 -26.66 -3.60 1.35
C THR A 99 -25.16 -3.33 1.30
N ALA A 100 -24.40 -4.24 0.68
CA ALA A 100 -22.96 -4.04 0.48
C ALA A 100 -22.63 -2.71 -0.23
N TYR A 101 -23.48 -2.31 -1.18
CA TYR A 101 -23.38 -1.03 -1.87
C TYR A 101 -23.49 0.16 -0.91
N GLN A 102 -24.49 0.16 -0.03
CA GLN A 102 -24.72 1.24 0.94
C GLN A 102 -23.62 1.30 2.02
N ILE A 103 -23.06 0.16 2.43
CA ILE A 103 -21.92 0.14 3.35
C ILE A 103 -20.69 0.72 2.66
N THR A 104 -20.44 0.29 1.42
CA THR A 104 -19.32 0.77 0.62
C THR A 104 -19.42 2.28 0.33
N ASP A 105 -20.61 2.82 0.05
CA ASP A 105 -20.84 4.27 -0.11
C ASP A 105 -20.39 5.03 1.15
N ARG A 106 -20.75 4.52 2.33
CA ARG A 106 -20.38 5.14 3.60
C ARG A 106 -18.88 5.09 3.85
N CYS A 107 -18.23 3.97 3.54
CA CYS A 107 -16.79 3.87 3.61
C CYS A 107 -16.11 4.87 2.66
N LEU A 108 -16.51 4.91 1.39
CA LEU A 108 -15.94 5.82 0.39
C LEU A 108 -16.12 7.30 0.78
N GLU A 109 -17.27 7.66 1.37
CA GLU A 109 -17.49 9.00 1.90
C GLU A 109 -16.51 9.33 3.04
N PHE A 110 -16.34 8.43 4.02
CA PHE A 110 -15.34 8.60 5.08
C PHE A 110 -13.93 8.75 4.51
N LEU A 111 -13.52 7.85 3.62
CA LEU A 111 -12.18 7.82 3.03
C LEU A 111 -11.89 9.07 2.22
N SER A 112 -12.86 9.52 1.42
CA SER A 112 -12.75 10.76 0.65
C SER A 112 -12.59 11.96 1.57
N LYS A 113 -13.43 12.08 2.61
CA LYS A 113 -13.34 13.20 3.55
C LYS A 113 -12.03 13.19 4.35
N PHE A 114 -11.60 12.01 4.80
CA PHE A 114 -10.35 11.89 5.53
C PHE A 114 -9.14 12.26 4.64
N LYS A 115 -9.15 11.83 3.37
CA LYS A 115 -8.11 12.20 2.39
C LYS A 115 -8.11 13.69 2.07
N GLU A 116 -9.27 14.32 1.96
CA GLU A 116 -9.41 15.78 1.79
C GLU A 116 -8.75 16.54 2.96
N LEU A 117 -8.95 16.07 4.19
CA LEU A 117 -8.44 16.73 5.41
C LEU A 117 -6.95 16.50 5.65
N SER A 118 -6.47 15.27 5.42
CA SER A 118 -5.12 14.84 5.82
C SER A 118 -4.14 14.70 4.67
N GLY A 119 -4.62 14.62 3.43
CA GLY A 119 -3.83 14.24 2.26
C GLY A 119 -3.45 12.75 2.20
N LEU A 120 -3.89 11.94 3.18
CA LEU A 120 -3.52 10.53 3.31
C LEU A 120 -4.66 9.60 2.87
N ASP A 121 -4.28 8.51 2.20
CA ASP A 121 -5.17 7.36 2.01
C ASP A 121 -5.23 6.52 3.29
N CYS A 122 -6.42 6.04 3.64
CA CYS A 122 -6.59 5.11 4.76
C CYS A 122 -6.42 3.64 4.33
N ILE A 123 -6.13 2.79 5.31
CA ILE A 123 -6.24 1.33 5.22
C ILE A 123 -7.63 0.91 5.71
N ILE A 124 -8.22 -0.11 5.11
CA ILE A 124 -9.48 -0.70 5.55
C ILE A 124 -9.19 -1.87 6.47
N TYR A 125 -9.63 -1.78 7.72
CA TYR A 125 -9.72 -2.94 8.60
C TYR A 125 -11.13 -3.53 8.57
N THR A 126 -11.22 -4.86 8.48
CA THR A 126 -12.50 -5.58 8.53
C THR A 126 -12.31 -7.07 8.84
N GLY A 127 -13.33 -7.72 9.39
CA GLY A 127 -13.39 -9.18 9.50
C GLY A 127 -13.47 -9.85 8.14
N GLY A 128 -12.85 -11.02 7.96
CA GLY A 128 -12.76 -11.72 6.67
C GLY A 128 -14.11 -11.93 5.98
N TYR A 129 -15.10 -12.46 6.72
CA TYR A 129 -16.45 -12.66 6.20
C TYR A 129 -17.18 -11.33 5.93
N PHE A 130 -17.07 -10.36 6.83
CA PHE A 130 -17.68 -9.05 6.63
C PHE A 130 -17.12 -8.38 5.37
N GLY A 131 -15.80 -8.34 5.25
CA GLY A 131 -15.11 -7.80 4.09
C GLY A 131 -15.54 -8.48 2.80
N ARG A 132 -15.62 -9.81 2.76
CA ARG A 132 -16.05 -10.54 1.56
C ARG A 132 -17.51 -10.26 1.17
N ASP A 133 -18.41 -10.26 2.15
CA ASP A 133 -19.86 -10.35 1.88
C ASP A 133 -20.59 -8.99 1.96
N ASN A 134 -20.01 -8.00 2.64
CA ASN A 134 -20.66 -6.71 2.92
C ASN A 134 -19.95 -5.51 2.28
N LEU A 135 -18.83 -5.72 1.57
CA LEU A 135 -18.10 -4.66 0.87
C LEU A 135 -17.95 -5.02 -0.61
N ASP A 136 -18.39 -4.12 -1.50
CA ASP A 136 -18.38 -4.36 -2.95
C ASP A 136 -17.02 -4.04 -3.61
N SER A 137 -16.93 -4.24 -4.92
CA SER A 137 -15.68 -4.13 -5.68
C SER A 137 -15.02 -2.74 -5.61
N ARG A 138 -15.78 -1.66 -5.38
CA ARG A 138 -15.28 -0.28 -5.42
C ARG A 138 -14.25 0.01 -4.33
N ILE A 139 -14.32 -0.68 -3.19
CA ILE A 139 -13.37 -0.50 -2.09
C ILE A 139 -12.19 -1.49 -2.14
N LYS A 140 -12.22 -2.49 -3.02
CA LYS A 140 -11.23 -3.58 -3.04
C LYS A 140 -9.83 -3.18 -3.54
N ALA A 141 -9.72 -2.02 -4.20
CA ALA A 141 -8.45 -1.42 -4.58
C ALA A 141 -7.69 -0.79 -3.41
N TYR A 142 -8.35 -0.52 -2.29
CA TYR A 142 -7.70 -0.01 -1.08
C TYR A 142 -6.87 -1.10 -0.41
N LYS A 143 -5.85 -0.66 0.34
CA LYS A 143 -5.09 -1.53 1.23
C LYS A 143 -6.01 -2.08 2.32
N ALA A 144 -5.87 -3.36 2.63
CA ALA A 144 -6.70 -4.02 3.64
C ALA A 144 -5.88 -4.66 4.75
N TRP A 145 -6.41 -4.56 5.97
CA TRP A 145 -5.99 -5.30 7.15
C TRP A 145 -7.15 -6.23 7.56
N ILE A 146 -6.97 -7.53 7.37
CA ILE A 146 -8.06 -8.50 7.52
C ILE A 146 -7.97 -9.23 8.85
N ALA A 147 -9.04 -9.21 9.64
CA ALA A 147 -9.19 -10.07 10.81
C ALA A 147 -9.72 -11.45 10.41
N HIS A 148 -8.94 -12.49 10.68
CA HIS A 148 -9.33 -13.88 10.49
C HIS A 148 -8.55 -14.78 11.45
N TYR A 149 -9.21 -15.24 12.50
CA TYR A 149 -8.54 -15.88 13.63
C TYR A 149 -8.32 -17.38 13.41
N GLY A 150 -7.27 -17.91 14.05
CA GLY A 150 -6.98 -19.36 14.05
C GLY A 150 -6.43 -19.91 12.75
N VAL A 151 -6.03 -19.04 11.81
CA VAL A 151 -5.47 -19.40 10.51
C VAL A 151 -4.11 -18.73 10.29
N ASN A 152 -3.25 -19.32 9.46
CA ASN A 152 -1.93 -18.77 9.13
C ASN A 152 -1.98 -17.66 8.06
N SER A 153 -3.07 -17.58 7.31
CA SER A 153 -3.27 -16.57 6.27
C SER A 153 -4.76 -16.21 6.24
N PRO A 154 -5.11 -14.93 6.05
CA PRO A 154 -6.50 -14.52 6.00
C PRO A 154 -7.19 -15.14 4.78
N MET A 155 -8.51 -15.29 4.87
CA MET A 155 -9.31 -15.78 3.74
C MET A 155 -9.30 -14.76 2.60
N GLU A 156 -9.60 -15.21 1.38
CA GLU A 156 -9.83 -14.30 0.27
C GLU A 156 -11.12 -13.48 0.49
N THR A 157 -10.97 -12.16 0.39
CA THR A 157 -12.05 -11.18 0.63
C THR A 157 -12.32 -10.28 -0.57
N GLY A 158 -11.63 -10.54 -1.69
CA GLY A 158 -11.65 -9.73 -2.91
C GLY A 158 -10.75 -8.50 -2.88
N PHE A 159 -10.15 -8.13 -1.74
CA PHE A 159 -9.18 -7.04 -1.68
C PHE A 159 -7.87 -7.43 -2.37
N TYR A 160 -7.39 -6.59 -3.28
CA TYR A 160 -6.20 -6.88 -4.09
C TYR A 160 -4.88 -6.67 -3.32
N ASN A 161 -4.90 -5.90 -2.23
CA ASN A 161 -3.71 -5.52 -1.48
C ASN A 161 -3.93 -5.69 0.03
N VAL A 162 -3.79 -6.92 0.52
CA VAL A 162 -3.83 -7.23 1.95
C VAL A 162 -2.46 -6.99 2.57
N VAL A 163 -2.38 -5.99 3.45
CA VAL A 163 -1.15 -5.51 4.10
C VAL A 163 -1.10 -5.84 5.59
N GLY A 164 -2.20 -6.34 6.16
CA GLY A 164 -2.28 -6.77 7.54
C GLY A 164 -3.18 -7.98 7.74
N HIS A 165 -2.84 -8.79 8.74
CA HIS A 165 -3.64 -9.92 9.19
C HIS A 165 -3.71 -9.92 10.72
N GLN A 166 -4.90 -9.64 11.27
CA GLN A 166 -5.18 -9.88 12.69
C GLN A 166 -5.55 -11.35 12.85
N TYR A 167 -4.68 -12.12 13.50
CA TYR A 167 -4.77 -13.58 13.53
C TYR A 167 -5.26 -14.14 14.87
N THR A 168 -5.37 -13.31 15.90
CA THR A 168 -6.03 -13.64 17.17
C THR A 168 -6.35 -12.38 17.95
N SER A 169 -7.43 -12.43 18.74
CA SER A 169 -7.79 -11.45 19.77
C SER A 169 -7.48 -11.89 21.18
N SER A 170 -6.92 -13.09 21.35
CA SER A 170 -6.58 -13.70 22.64
C SER A 170 -5.06 -13.85 22.81
N GLY A 171 -4.29 -12.95 22.23
CA GLY A 171 -2.84 -12.94 22.37
C GLY A 171 -2.40 -12.64 23.79
N SER A 172 -1.22 -13.14 24.15
CA SER A 172 -0.55 -12.78 25.40
C SER A 172 0.82 -12.20 25.08
N VAL A 173 1.04 -10.95 25.50
CA VAL A 173 2.29 -10.22 25.27
C VAL A 173 2.76 -9.66 26.61
N TYR A 174 4.01 -9.96 26.96
CA TYR A 174 4.62 -9.44 28.18
C TYR A 174 4.61 -7.90 28.17
N GLY A 175 4.06 -7.29 29.22
CA GLY A 175 3.81 -5.84 29.29
C GLY A 175 2.35 -5.44 29.09
N ILE A 176 1.47 -6.38 28.71
CA ILE A 176 0.02 -6.16 28.62
C ILE A 176 -0.69 -7.17 29.50
N ASN A 177 -1.57 -6.69 30.38
CA ASN A 177 -2.39 -7.56 31.20
C ASN A 177 -3.62 -8.01 30.41
N GLY A 178 -3.88 -9.32 30.42
CA GLY A 178 -5.00 -9.92 29.71
C GLY A 178 -4.73 -10.10 28.22
N ASN A 179 -5.82 -10.22 27.45
CA ASN A 179 -5.76 -10.49 26.02
C ASN A 179 -5.39 -9.23 25.23
N VAL A 180 -4.66 -9.42 24.13
CA VAL A 180 -4.36 -8.38 23.15
C VAL A 180 -4.47 -8.93 21.73
N ASP A 181 -4.92 -8.08 20.82
CA ASP A 181 -4.99 -8.38 19.40
C ASP A 181 -3.59 -8.48 18.78
N LEU A 182 -3.33 -9.56 18.06
CA LEU A 182 -2.03 -9.82 17.42
C LEU A 182 -2.13 -9.81 15.91
N ASN A 183 -1.12 -9.17 15.32
CA ASN A 183 -1.09 -8.87 13.90
C ASN A 183 0.23 -9.28 13.24
N ASN A 184 0.12 -9.70 11.99
CA ASN A 184 1.22 -9.74 11.06
C ASN A 184 1.01 -8.64 10.00
N PHE A 185 1.97 -7.74 9.88
CA PHE A 185 1.92 -6.62 8.95
C PHE A 185 3.02 -6.72 7.89
N THR A 186 2.76 -6.16 6.72
CA THR A 186 3.79 -5.83 5.73
C THR A 186 4.17 -4.35 5.85
N ASP A 187 5.21 -3.93 5.15
CA ASP A 187 5.58 -2.51 5.06
C ASP A 187 4.48 -1.67 4.38
N GLY A 188 3.51 -2.32 3.73
CA GLY A 188 2.33 -1.67 3.18
C GLY A 188 1.47 -0.95 4.23
N MET A 189 1.62 -1.25 5.52
CA MET A 189 0.95 -0.54 6.61
C MET A 189 1.46 0.90 6.81
N PHE A 190 2.70 1.18 6.44
CA PHE A 190 3.29 2.50 6.69
C PHE A 190 2.67 3.55 5.78
N ILE A 191 2.53 4.76 6.31
CA ILE A 191 2.26 5.94 5.49
C ILE A 191 3.36 5.98 4.45
N ASN A 192 2.96 5.98 3.19
CA ASN A 192 3.88 6.31 2.14
C ASN A 192 4.05 7.83 2.19
N ARG A 193 4.87 8.31 3.14
CA ARG A 193 5.25 9.71 3.20
C ARG A 193 6.14 9.92 1.99
N ASN A 194 5.54 10.34 0.88
CA ASN A 194 6.21 11.33 0.06
C ASN A 194 6.47 12.50 1.00
N ILE A 195 7.65 12.53 1.64
CA ILE A 195 8.07 13.67 2.44
C ILE A 195 8.02 14.85 1.48
N GLU A 196 7.05 15.75 1.69
CA GLU A 196 7.14 17.10 1.18
C GLU A 196 8.39 17.71 1.81
N ILE A 197 9.47 17.74 1.04
CA ILE A 197 10.59 18.62 1.33
C ILE A 197 10.04 20.05 1.22
N PRO A 198 10.31 20.94 2.19
CA PRO A 198 9.91 22.34 2.11
C PRO A 198 10.27 22.94 0.75
N LYS A 199 9.37 23.75 0.20
CA LYS A 199 9.62 24.55 -1.00
C LYS A 199 10.85 25.44 -0.77
N GLU A 200 11.99 25.03 -1.31
CA GLU A 200 13.09 25.91 -1.68
C GLU A 200 13.58 25.58 -3.09
N ASP A 201 13.66 26.65 -3.87
CA ASP A 201 14.12 26.86 -5.24
C ASP A 201 14.44 25.66 -6.15
N THR A 202 13.64 25.59 -7.22
CA THR A 202 13.90 24.90 -8.48
C THR A 202 15.35 25.03 -8.94
N LYS A 203 16.12 23.96 -8.73
CA LYS A 203 17.21 23.57 -9.63
C LYS A 203 17.07 22.10 -9.99
N THR A 204 16.84 21.88 -11.29
CA THR A 204 16.77 20.61 -12.00
C THR A 204 17.84 19.61 -11.53
N GLN A 205 17.41 18.44 -11.05
CA GLN A 205 18.30 17.29 -10.84
C GLN A 205 18.06 16.23 -11.91
N GLN A 206 19.16 15.77 -12.51
CA GLN A 206 19.20 14.73 -13.52
C GLN A 206 18.91 13.36 -12.87
N VAL A 207 17.87 12.66 -13.33
CA VAL A 207 17.59 11.29 -12.88
C VAL A 207 18.09 10.31 -13.94
N GLU A 208 19.15 9.56 -13.60
CA GLU A 208 19.77 8.58 -14.48
C GLU A 208 18.96 7.27 -14.46
N ASN A 209 17.99 7.12 -15.37
CA ASN A 209 17.27 5.85 -15.56
C ASN A 209 18.22 4.82 -16.23
N LYS A 210 18.78 3.89 -15.44
CA LYS A 210 19.60 2.78 -15.97
C LYS A 210 18.68 1.64 -16.41
N TYR A 211 18.72 1.32 -17.71
CA TYR A 211 18.17 0.07 -18.22
C TYR A 211 19.28 -0.97 -18.27
N GLY A 212 18.91 -2.23 -18.21
CA GLY A 212 19.82 -3.34 -18.41
C GLY A 212 19.22 -4.44 -19.26
N VAL A 213 20.08 -5.28 -19.82
CA VAL A 213 19.70 -6.45 -20.61
C VAL A 213 20.17 -7.69 -19.88
N VAL A 214 19.27 -8.67 -19.74
CA VAL A 214 19.57 -9.95 -19.12
C VAL A 214 20.55 -10.73 -20.00
N THR A 215 21.70 -11.11 -19.42
CA THR A 215 22.78 -11.83 -20.11
C THR A 215 22.76 -13.34 -19.86
N ALA A 216 22.06 -13.81 -18.82
CA ALA A 216 21.88 -15.24 -18.56
C ALA A 216 20.83 -15.87 -19.50
N THR A 217 20.95 -17.16 -19.81
CA THR A 217 19.93 -17.92 -20.59
C THR A 217 18.56 -17.81 -19.93
N VAL A 218 18.53 -17.97 -18.61
CA VAL A 218 17.37 -17.72 -17.74
C VAL A 218 17.89 -17.08 -16.45
N LEU A 219 17.25 -15.98 -16.03
CA LEU A 219 17.56 -15.25 -14.81
C LEU A 219 16.34 -15.29 -13.89
N ASN A 220 16.51 -15.88 -12.70
CA ASN A 220 15.47 -15.89 -11.68
C ASN A 220 15.23 -14.47 -11.15
N VAL A 221 13.96 -14.09 -11.09
CA VAL A 221 13.46 -12.94 -10.34
C VAL A 221 13.03 -13.42 -8.97
N ARG A 222 13.52 -12.77 -7.93
CA ARG A 222 13.28 -13.16 -6.53
C ARG A 222 12.52 -12.08 -5.77
N ASP A 223 11.85 -12.51 -4.71
CA ASP A 223 11.09 -11.64 -3.79
C ASP A 223 11.98 -10.78 -2.89
N GLY A 224 13.31 -10.95 -2.97
CA GLY A 224 14.27 -10.15 -2.21
C GLY A 224 15.68 -10.24 -2.76
N ALA A 225 16.53 -9.34 -2.29
CA ALA A 225 17.92 -9.16 -2.72
C ALA A 225 18.86 -10.26 -2.17
N GLY A 226 18.70 -11.50 -2.65
CA GLY A 226 19.53 -12.62 -2.23
C GLY A 226 19.05 -13.97 -2.76
N ILE A 227 19.95 -14.95 -2.79
CA ILE A 227 19.64 -16.31 -3.27
C ILE A 227 18.67 -17.09 -2.36
N ASN A 228 18.53 -16.66 -1.10
CA ASN A 228 17.67 -17.31 -0.11
C ASN A 228 16.20 -16.88 -0.21
N TYR A 229 15.88 -15.89 -1.03
CA TYR A 229 14.51 -15.44 -1.26
C TYR A 229 13.82 -16.29 -2.34
N SER A 230 12.51 -16.47 -2.20
CA SER A 230 11.68 -17.21 -3.15
C SER A 230 11.83 -16.69 -4.58
N VAL A 231 11.86 -17.60 -5.55
CA VAL A 231 11.78 -17.26 -6.97
C VAL A 231 10.33 -16.94 -7.30
N ILE A 232 10.08 -15.73 -7.77
CA ILE A 232 8.74 -15.21 -8.11
C ILE A 232 8.54 -15.06 -9.63
N GLY A 233 9.59 -15.33 -10.41
CA GLY A 233 9.54 -15.24 -11.86
C GLY A 233 10.87 -15.53 -12.50
N GLN A 234 10.90 -15.49 -13.83
CA GLN A 234 12.10 -15.73 -14.62
C GLN A 234 12.13 -14.82 -15.84
N LEU A 235 13.31 -14.29 -16.16
CA LEU A 235 13.58 -13.50 -17.35
C LEU A 235 14.47 -14.30 -18.29
N LYS A 236 14.25 -14.19 -19.59
CA LYS A 236 15.07 -14.87 -20.59
C LYS A 236 16.26 -14.01 -21.00
N ASN A 237 17.28 -14.63 -21.58
CA ASN A 237 18.37 -13.88 -22.24
C ASN A 237 17.81 -12.82 -23.20
N GLY A 238 18.42 -11.63 -23.19
CA GLY A 238 18.01 -10.51 -24.02
C GLY A 238 16.81 -9.73 -23.48
N SER A 239 16.21 -10.15 -22.36
CA SER A 239 15.14 -9.39 -21.72
C SER A 239 15.68 -8.03 -21.27
N ARG A 240 15.09 -6.96 -21.81
CA ARG A 240 15.40 -5.60 -21.38
C ARG A 240 14.59 -5.28 -20.13
N ILE A 241 15.28 -4.85 -19.08
CA ILE A 241 14.72 -4.57 -17.76
C ILE A 241 15.05 -3.13 -17.34
N ARG A 242 14.06 -2.44 -16.79
CA ARG A 242 14.30 -1.17 -16.11
C ARG A 242 14.87 -1.46 -14.73
N LEU A 243 16.03 -0.89 -14.43
CA LEU A 243 16.69 -1.08 -13.15
C LEU A 243 16.21 -0.03 -12.17
N GLY A 244 15.78 -0.49 -11.01
CA GLY A 244 15.62 0.31 -9.81
C GLY A 244 16.92 0.36 -9.00
N PRO A 245 16.82 0.63 -7.69
CA PRO A 245 17.98 0.66 -6.79
C PRO A 245 18.76 -0.67 -6.80
N LYS A 246 20.09 -0.56 -6.67
CA LYS A 246 20.97 -1.71 -6.47
C LYS A 246 21.26 -1.89 -4.98
N VAL A 247 21.07 -3.09 -4.45
CA VAL A 247 21.44 -3.47 -3.07
C VAL A 247 22.43 -4.63 -3.15
N GLY A 248 23.68 -4.38 -2.74
CA GLY A 248 24.77 -5.36 -2.92
C GLY A 248 24.91 -5.76 -4.40
N SER A 249 24.88 -7.06 -4.68
CA SER A 249 24.97 -7.60 -6.04
C SER A 249 23.60 -7.81 -6.71
N TRP A 250 22.53 -7.13 -6.26
CA TRP A 250 21.17 -7.31 -6.77
C TRP A 250 20.57 -5.99 -7.27
N TYR A 251 20.00 -6.01 -8.46
CA TYR A 251 19.14 -4.94 -8.97
C TYR A 251 17.70 -5.21 -8.56
N ASN A 252 17.04 -4.21 -8.00
CA ASN A 252 15.58 -4.16 -8.04
C ASN A 252 15.14 -3.90 -9.48
N ILE A 253 14.06 -4.55 -9.90
CA ILE A 253 13.51 -4.43 -11.25
C ILE A 253 11.99 -4.28 -11.19
N TYR A 254 11.46 -3.65 -12.23
CA TYR A 254 10.03 -3.62 -12.49
C TYR A 254 9.64 -4.99 -13.09
N PHE A 255 8.76 -5.70 -12.38
CA PHE A 255 8.37 -7.08 -12.71
C PHE A 255 6.92 -7.34 -12.23
N GLY A 256 6.02 -7.79 -13.12
CA GLY A 256 4.62 -8.02 -12.77
C GLY A 256 3.94 -6.78 -12.16
N ASN A 257 3.11 -6.97 -11.15
CA ASN A 257 2.44 -5.87 -10.42
C ASN A 257 3.18 -5.41 -9.16
N HIS A 258 4.22 -6.13 -8.73
CA HIS A 258 4.83 -6.00 -7.40
C HIS A 258 6.35 -5.71 -7.43
N GLY A 259 7.01 -5.76 -8.59
CA GLY A 259 8.47 -5.64 -8.70
C GLY A 259 9.18 -6.96 -8.38
N GLY A 260 10.50 -6.95 -8.47
CA GLY A 260 11.33 -8.12 -8.12
C GLY A 260 12.82 -7.81 -8.07
N TRP A 261 13.64 -8.81 -7.75
CA TRP A 261 15.08 -8.67 -7.62
C TRP A 261 15.83 -9.65 -8.50
N VAL A 262 16.87 -9.17 -9.19
CA VAL A 262 17.74 -10.01 -10.05
C VAL A 262 19.21 -9.75 -9.73
N SER A 263 20.05 -10.77 -9.89
CA SER A 263 21.49 -10.61 -9.68
C SER A 263 22.08 -9.69 -10.75
N SER A 264 22.83 -8.68 -10.32
CA SER A 264 23.51 -7.71 -11.20
C SER A 264 24.60 -8.33 -12.07
N GLU A 265 25.07 -9.52 -11.70
CA GLU A 265 26.03 -10.30 -12.50
C GLU A 265 25.47 -10.67 -13.88
N TYR A 266 24.14 -10.85 -13.98
CA TYR A 266 23.46 -11.29 -15.19
C TYR A 266 22.72 -10.16 -15.91
N VAL A 267 23.16 -8.92 -15.69
CA VAL A 267 22.54 -7.72 -16.26
C VAL A 267 23.61 -6.80 -16.85
N SER A 268 23.57 -6.60 -18.17
CA SER A 268 24.41 -5.62 -18.87
C SER A 268 23.70 -4.27 -18.92
N LEU A 269 24.32 -3.20 -18.45
CA LEU A 269 23.72 -1.86 -18.48
C LEU A 269 23.67 -1.29 -19.91
N GLU A 270 22.57 -0.63 -20.24
CA GLU A 270 22.45 0.18 -21.46
C GLU A 270 22.86 1.64 -21.19
N SER A 271 23.31 2.34 -22.22
CA SER A 271 23.67 3.75 -22.12
C SER A 271 22.46 4.63 -21.80
N SER A 272 22.61 5.48 -20.78
CA SER A 272 21.57 6.39 -20.28
C SER A 272 21.11 7.37 -21.40
N GLN A 273 19.80 7.44 -21.67
CA GLN A 273 19.20 8.51 -22.47
C GLN A 273 18.64 9.60 -21.54
N ILE A 274 18.95 10.86 -21.88
CA ILE A 274 18.46 12.03 -21.15
C ILE A 274 17.05 12.37 -21.66
N VAL A 275 16.03 12.22 -20.82
CA VAL A 275 14.67 12.70 -21.09
C VAL A 275 14.05 13.34 -19.85
N GLU A 276 13.36 14.46 -20.05
CA GLU A 276 12.59 15.14 -19.01
C GLU A 276 11.42 14.25 -18.56
N ALA A 277 11.48 13.75 -17.33
CA ALA A 277 10.41 12.99 -16.70
C ALA A 277 9.69 13.87 -15.69
N ILE A 278 8.35 13.85 -15.71
CA ILE A 278 7.54 14.38 -14.61
C ILE A 278 7.17 13.18 -13.73
N PRO A 279 7.76 13.02 -12.53
CA PRO A 279 7.34 11.99 -11.58
C PRO A 279 5.91 12.29 -11.15
N GLN A 280 4.98 11.36 -11.36
CA GLN A 280 3.62 11.45 -10.86
C GLN A 280 3.47 10.64 -9.57
N LYS A 281 2.48 11.01 -8.75
CA LYS A 281 2.17 10.40 -7.45
C LYS A 281 2.01 8.88 -7.60
N SER A 282 2.64 8.10 -6.73
CA SER A 282 2.47 6.64 -6.71
C SER A 282 1.00 6.27 -6.52
N GLY A 283 0.42 5.50 -7.45
CA GLY A 283 -0.95 4.97 -7.33
C GLY A 283 -1.95 5.48 -8.37
N THR A 284 -1.53 6.24 -9.39
CA THR A 284 -2.41 6.64 -10.49
C THR A 284 -2.73 5.45 -11.38
N TYR A 285 -4.01 5.14 -11.55
CA TYR A 285 -4.47 4.16 -12.53
C TYR A 285 -5.02 4.89 -13.75
N GLY A 286 -5.10 4.19 -14.87
CA GLY A 286 -5.70 4.70 -16.08
C GLY A 286 -6.46 3.62 -16.82
N GLU A 287 -7.61 3.99 -17.35
CA GLU A 287 -8.44 3.13 -18.19
C GLU A 287 -8.06 3.30 -19.66
N VAL A 288 -7.87 2.19 -20.37
CA VAL A 288 -7.59 2.18 -21.81
C VAL A 288 -8.83 2.60 -22.60
N THR A 289 -8.73 3.71 -23.34
CA THR A 289 -9.85 4.26 -24.13
C THR A 289 -9.84 3.84 -25.60
N ALA A 290 -8.72 3.33 -26.11
CA ALA A 290 -8.64 2.76 -27.46
C ALA A 290 -9.32 1.38 -27.53
N SER A 291 -9.76 0.96 -28.71
CA SER A 291 -10.29 -0.40 -28.93
C SER A 291 -9.25 -1.47 -28.60
N VAL A 292 -8.00 -1.22 -29.01
CA VAL A 292 -6.80 -1.96 -28.61
C VAL A 292 -5.63 -0.98 -28.52
N LEU A 293 -4.88 -1.00 -27.42
CA LEU A 293 -3.71 -0.15 -27.19
C LEU A 293 -2.42 -0.96 -27.20
N ASN A 294 -1.50 -0.62 -28.10
CA ASN A 294 -0.18 -1.25 -28.16
C ASN A 294 0.67 -0.88 -26.94
N VAL A 295 1.28 -1.88 -26.32
CA VAL A 295 2.33 -1.74 -25.32
C VAL A 295 3.67 -1.87 -26.01
N ARG A 296 4.55 -0.89 -25.80
CA ARG A 296 5.87 -0.81 -26.43
C ARG A 296 6.99 -0.92 -25.42
N GLY A 297 8.15 -1.39 -25.86
CA GLY A 297 9.34 -1.51 -25.01
C GLY A 297 10.00 -0.17 -24.63
N GLY A 298 9.48 0.96 -25.12
CA GLY A 298 9.97 2.30 -24.83
C GLY A 298 8.95 3.39 -25.20
N ALA A 299 9.18 4.61 -24.70
CA ALA A 299 8.33 5.79 -24.94
C ALA A 299 8.53 6.33 -26.36
N GLY A 300 7.78 5.79 -27.32
CA GLY A 300 7.82 6.22 -28.72
C GLY A 300 7.30 5.16 -29.69
N THR A 301 6.85 5.59 -30.88
CA THR A 301 6.31 4.69 -31.91
C THR A 301 7.39 3.85 -32.61
N ASN A 302 8.66 4.24 -32.50
CA ASN A 302 9.82 3.53 -33.03
C ASN A 302 10.23 2.30 -32.19
N TYR A 303 9.74 2.17 -30.95
CA TYR A 303 10.01 1.02 -30.10
C TYR A 303 9.13 -0.19 -30.47
N LYS A 304 9.70 -1.38 -30.32
CA LYS A 304 9.03 -2.66 -30.61
C LYS A 304 7.74 -2.79 -29.79
N ILE A 305 6.68 -3.24 -30.44
CA ILE A 305 5.45 -3.66 -29.76
C ILE A 305 5.74 -4.96 -29.02
N ILE A 306 5.56 -4.93 -27.71
CA ILE A 306 5.80 -6.06 -26.80
C ILE A 306 4.48 -6.65 -26.27
N GLY A 307 3.36 -6.04 -26.60
CA GLY A 307 2.05 -6.48 -26.19
C GLY A 307 0.93 -5.53 -26.58
N GLN A 308 -0.28 -5.87 -26.17
CA GLN A 308 -1.49 -5.08 -26.41
C GLN A 308 -2.42 -5.15 -25.19
N LEU A 309 -3.23 -4.11 -25.01
CA LEU A 309 -4.26 -4.00 -23.97
C LEU A 309 -5.62 -3.75 -24.63
N PRO A 310 -6.70 -4.43 -24.19
CA PRO A 310 -8.04 -4.17 -24.70
C PRO A 310 -8.64 -2.87 -24.15
N ASN A 311 -9.71 -2.40 -24.79
CA ASN A 311 -10.53 -1.30 -24.28
C ASN A 311 -11.05 -1.59 -22.86
N GLY A 312 -11.07 -0.56 -22.00
CA GLY A 312 -11.53 -0.66 -20.61
C GLY A 312 -10.52 -1.31 -19.66
N GLU A 313 -9.39 -1.81 -20.14
CA GLU A 313 -8.34 -2.37 -19.29
C GLU A 313 -7.79 -1.30 -18.34
N ILE A 314 -7.69 -1.63 -17.06
CA ILE A 314 -7.14 -0.73 -16.05
C ILE A 314 -5.65 -1.01 -15.88
N VAL A 315 -4.83 -0.03 -16.22
CA VAL A 315 -3.39 -0.11 -16.08
C VAL A 315 -2.89 0.81 -14.98
N ARG A 316 -1.93 0.33 -14.21
CA ARG A 316 -1.20 1.17 -13.25
C ARG A 316 -0.22 2.05 -14.03
N LEU A 317 -0.42 3.37 -13.94
CA LEU A 317 0.45 4.38 -14.53
C LEU A 317 1.57 4.70 -13.56
N ASP A 318 2.80 4.82 -14.07
CA ASP A 318 3.98 5.12 -13.27
C ASP A 318 4.56 6.49 -13.65
N VAL A 319 5.34 6.56 -14.73
CA VAL A 319 5.99 7.80 -15.18
C VAL A 319 5.43 8.23 -16.53
N LYS A 320 5.15 9.54 -16.69
CA LYS A 320 4.84 10.12 -17.99
C LYS A 320 6.12 10.70 -18.63
N LEU A 321 6.50 10.16 -19.79
CA LEU A 321 7.60 10.63 -20.63
C LEU A 321 7.02 11.24 -21.91
N GLY A 322 6.97 12.57 -21.99
CA GLY A 322 6.26 13.27 -23.06
C GLY A 322 4.80 12.82 -23.13
N ASN A 323 4.39 12.22 -24.25
CA ASN A 323 3.03 11.69 -24.44
C ASN A 323 2.89 10.19 -24.19
N TRP A 324 3.79 9.59 -23.41
CA TRP A 324 3.78 8.15 -23.12
C TRP A 324 3.75 7.90 -21.62
N TRP A 325 2.89 6.97 -21.19
CA TRP A 325 2.92 6.42 -19.84
C TRP A 325 3.76 5.16 -19.80
N SER A 326 4.62 5.02 -18.79
CA SER A 326 5.11 3.72 -18.39
C SER A 326 4.06 3.00 -17.54
N ILE A 327 3.96 1.69 -17.74
CA ILE A 327 3.00 0.81 -17.08
C ILE A 327 3.67 -0.47 -16.60
N TYR A 328 3.09 -1.09 -15.57
CA TYR A 328 3.35 -2.48 -15.24
C TYR A 328 2.67 -3.36 -16.30
N TYR A 329 3.44 -4.26 -16.93
CA TYR A 329 2.96 -5.07 -18.05
C TYR A 329 3.71 -6.41 -18.12
N GLY A 330 2.99 -7.50 -17.86
CA GLY A 330 3.56 -8.85 -17.81
C GLY A 330 4.85 -8.91 -16.98
N ASP A 331 5.85 -9.60 -17.52
CA ASP A 331 7.10 -9.89 -16.80
C ASP A 331 8.18 -8.79 -16.93
N HIS A 332 7.93 -7.70 -17.66
CA HIS A 332 9.00 -6.76 -18.06
C HIS A 332 8.63 -5.26 -17.99
N GLY A 333 7.36 -4.92 -17.72
CA GLY A 333 6.87 -3.54 -17.84
C GLY A 333 6.72 -3.10 -19.31
N GLY A 334 6.15 -1.92 -19.54
CA GLY A 334 5.97 -1.39 -20.90
C GLY A 334 5.56 0.08 -20.94
N PHE A 335 5.37 0.61 -22.15
CA PHE A 335 4.93 1.98 -22.41
C PHE A 335 3.69 2.01 -23.29
N VAL A 336 2.76 2.89 -22.99
CA VAL A 336 1.53 3.14 -23.76
C VAL A 336 1.37 4.62 -24.06
N SER A 337 0.73 4.97 -25.17
CA SER A 337 0.46 6.39 -25.48
C SER A 337 -0.58 6.94 -24.49
N ALA A 338 -0.29 8.12 -23.95
CA ALA A 338 -1.17 8.81 -23.02
C ALA A 338 -2.45 9.34 -23.65
N ASP A 339 -2.50 9.47 -24.99
CA ASP A 339 -3.72 9.84 -25.72
C ASP A 339 -4.86 8.82 -25.53
N TYR A 340 -4.50 7.57 -25.20
CA TYR A 340 -5.43 6.45 -25.11
C TYR A 340 -5.63 5.94 -23.68
N ILE A 341 -5.29 6.79 -22.71
CA ILE A 341 -5.43 6.49 -21.29
C ILE A 341 -6.25 7.60 -20.64
N LYS A 342 -7.38 7.24 -20.03
CA LYS A 342 -8.15 8.11 -19.16
C LYS A 342 -7.70 7.88 -17.71
N PRO A 343 -7.01 8.83 -17.07
CA PRO A 343 -6.64 8.69 -15.66
C PRO A 343 -7.88 8.50 -14.77
N LEU A 344 -7.75 7.67 -13.73
CA LEU A 344 -8.76 7.38 -12.72
C LEU A 344 -8.49 8.11 -11.41
#